data_AF-A0A151E4C8-F1
#
_entry.id   AF-A0A151E4C8-F1
#
_cell.length_a   1.000
_cell.length_b   1.000
_cell.length_c   1.000
_cell.angle_alpha   90.00
_cell.angle_beta   90.00
_cell.angle_gamma   90.00
#
_symmetry.space_group_name_H-M   'P 1'
#
loop_
_entity.id
_entity.type
_entity.pdbx_description
1 polymer ?
#
loop_
_entity_poly.entity_id
_entity_poly.type
_entity_poly.pdbx_seq_one_letter_code
_entity_poly.pdbx_strand_id
1 'polypeptide(L)'
;MKKIIPICIVVILLCTTFGAVAQSGDRENNGNDMASHTVLGEYGTATWCGYCKYVHGALKALYKGGWHDFYYVSLVCDKNTHAYARAITELGLTGYPTVFLDGKYRTVSGSVSSIPGDMSRLNSSIIACAARTVPNIDLTVSTVWLGSATMNITVTITNNEASAYSGYLRCFVTEIASSMGWYDTAGHLYTFPFLEYAFNQAISVPASGVWSNSMVWNGALFNDGYGHTFAGLTQDNAFVIAAVYASSGGYVDETTGVRVGNNRPPNAPSTPNPANGATNVKLNPTLSWQCSDPDWFDTLYYDVYFEKNDSTPDVLVSDDQTGTTYITGDLDFESTYYWQIVVHDDKGATVSGPIWYFTTRGNDAPNIPSNPNPANGSTDVPINKILSWTGGDPDGDTVKYDVYFGETNPPSKVVSNQTGTSYTPGTMTPLTTHYWKIVSWDNFGLSTAGPVWEFTTSTAPNEPPATPTLTGPTEGKIGKTYTYNVTATDPEENQISYYIDWADGTNSGWLGPYASGYLLSVDHQWSEKGTFTIRAKAKDEHGSESNWATLTVTMPTKFGLTTPFLNWLFEQFPHAFPLLRYLFRA
;
A
#
# COMPACT_ATOMS: atom_id res chain seq x y z
N MET A 1 57.96 58.31 -2.84
CA MET A 1 56.51 58.56 -2.67
C MET A 1 55.92 57.47 -1.79
N LYS A 2 54.98 57.86 -0.92
CA LYS A 2 54.20 57.08 0.06
C LYS A 2 54.95 56.61 1.33
N LYS A 3 54.78 57.44 2.36
CA LYS A 3 55.00 57.17 3.80
C LYS A 3 53.83 56.33 4.32
N ILE A 4 54.09 55.33 5.17
CA ILE A 4 53.12 54.86 6.18
C ILE A 4 53.89 54.60 7.48
N ILE A 5 53.36 55.16 8.57
CA ILE A 5 53.83 55.19 9.96
C ILE A 5 53.32 53.93 10.67
N PRO A 6 54.08 53.25 11.54
CA PRO A 6 53.52 52.25 12.43
C PRO A 6 52.96 52.93 13.68
N ILE A 7 51.65 52.85 13.88
CA ILE A 7 50.99 53.23 15.14
C ILE A 7 50.82 51.94 15.95
N CYS A 8 51.55 51.86 17.06
CA CYS A 8 51.28 50.92 18.14
C CYS A 8 49.95 51.30 18.82
N ILE A 9 48.95 50.41 18.77
CA ILE A 9 47.81 50.46 19.68
C ILE A 9 47.89 49.26 20.60
N VAL A 10 48.16 49.58 21.87
CA VAL A 10 48.03 48.73 23.04
C VAL A 10 46.56 48.35 23.18
N VAL A 11 46.22 47.06 23.03
CA VAL A 11 44.89 46.55 23.40
C VAL A 11 44.97 46.08 24.84
N ILE A 12 44.33 46.85 25.71
CA ILE A 12 44.07 46.56 27.10
C ILE A 12 43.13 45.36 27.16
N LEU A 13 43.60 44.25 27.72
CA LEU A 13 42.78 43.07 28.02
C LEU A 13 41.93 43.39 29.26
N LEU A 14 40.71 43.88 29.03
CA LEU A 14 39.68 44.00 30.08
C LEU A 14 38.82 42.74 30.03
N CYS A 15 39.04 41.87 31.03
CA CYS A 15 38.11 40.81 31.38
C CYS A 15 36.76 41.43 31.80
N THR A 16 35.72 41.22 30.98
CA THR A 16 34.33 41.25 31.45
C THR A 16 33.68 39.96 30.98
N THR A 17 33.46 39.04 31.92
CA THR A 17 32.59 37.88 31.77
C THR A 17 31.18 38.39 31.50
N PHE A 18 30.78 38.46 30.24
CA PHE A 18 29.37 38.53 29.89
C PHE A 18 28.77 37.14 30.14
N GLY A 19 28.06 37.00 31.25
CA GLY A 19 27.09 35.92 31.39
C GLY A 19 26.07 36.10 30.28
N ALA A 20 25.92 35.07 29.44
CA ALA A 20 24.87 35.05 28.42
C ALA A 20 23.52 35.18 29.14
N VAL A 21 22.80 36.26 28.86
CA VAL A 21 21.38 36.37 29.18
C VAL A 21 20.66 35.60 28.09
N ALA A 22 20.13 34.42 28.42
CA ALA A 22 19.24 33.70 27.52
C ALA A 22 17.97 34.54 27.34
N GLN A 23 17.81 35.10 26.14
CA GLN A 23 16.62 35.82 25.71
C GLN A 23 15.48 34.79 25.58
N SER A 24 14.29 35.13 26.08
CA SER A 24 13.09 34.34 25.83
C SER A 24 12.94 34.16 24.32
N GLY A 25 13.01 32.91 23.84
CA GLY A 25 12.70 32.61 22.47
C GLY A 25 11.22 32.85 22.27
N ASP A 26 10.86 33.99 21.69
CA ASP A 26 9.52 34.24 21.19
C ASP A 26 9.24 33.16 20.15
N ARG A 27 8.34 32.23 20.48
CA ARG A 27 7.75 31.32 19.49
C ARG A 27 6.89 32.19 18.59
N GLU A 28 7.25 32.29 17.31
CA GLU A 28 6.43 33.00 16.33
C GLU A 28 5.01 32.42 16.33
N ASN A 29 4.07 33.29 16.65
CA ASN A 29 2.68 32.99 16.90
C ASN A 29 1.99 32.64 15.57
N ASN A 30 1.87 31.34 15.26
CA ASN A 30 1.14 30.85 14.09
C ASN A 30 -0.38 30.93 14.32
N GLY A 31 -0.89 32.17 14.37
CA GLY A 31 -2.24 32.51 13.88
C GLY A 31 -3.45 31.91 14.57
N ASN A 32 -3.37 31.49 15.84
CA ASN A 32 -4.56 31.17 16.65
C ASN A 32 -4.63 32.10 17.87
N ASP A 33 -5.10 33.32 17.62
CA ASP A 33 -5.40 34.41 18.56
C ASP A 33 -6.58 34.07 19.51
N MET A 34 -6.60 32.85 20.06
CA MET A 34 -7.68 32.31 20.89
C MET A 34 -7.22 31.76 22.25
N ALA A 35 -5.92 31.63 22.50
CA ALA A 35 -5.44 31.18 23.81
C ALA A 35 -5.35 32.37 24.78
N SER A 36 -6.04 32.27 25.91
CA SER A 36 -6.01 33.30 26.97
C SER A 36 -4.77 33.22 27.86
N HIS A 37 -4.07 32.08 27.83
CA HIS A 37 -2.86 31.77 28.58
C HIS A 37 -2.21 30.49 28.02
N THR A 38 -0.99 30.21 28.45
CA THR A 38 -0.28 28.97 28.12
C THR A 38 -0.73 27.82 29.04
N VAL A 39 -1.12 26.71 28.44
CA VAL A 39 -1.62 25.53 29.17
C VAL A 39 -0.48 24.75 29.81
N LEU A 40 -0.71 24.20 31.02
CA LEU A 40 0.21 23.24 31.64
C LEU A 40 -0.41 21.83 31.66
N GLY A 41 0.35 20.84 31.17
CA GLY A 41 0.08 19.42 31.36
C GLY A 41 0.98 18.79 32.43
N GLU A 42 0.40 18.22 33.47
CA GLU A 42 1.13 17.44 34.48
C GLU A 42 0.86 15.95 34.25
N TYR A 43 1.86 15.24 33.73
CA TYR A 43 1.74 13.87 33.25
C TYR A 43 2.17 12.86 34.31
N GLY A 44 1.20 12.28 35.03
CA GLY A 44 1.42 11.17 35.95
C GLY A 44 1.78 9.87 35.22
N THR A 45 2.98 9.37 35.46
CA THR A 45 3.55 8.21 34.76
C THR A 45 4.45 7.36 35.65
N ALA A 46 4.85 6.18 35.16
CA ALA A 46 5.78 5.30 35.84
C ALA A 46 6.57 4.44 34.84
N THR A 47 7.83 4.11 35.14
CA THR A 47 8.72 3.40 34.19
C THR A 47 8.24 1.99 33.83
N TRP A 48 7.46 1.35 34.69
CA TRP A 48 6.87 0.02 34.46
C TRP A 48 5.51 0.06 33.74
N CYS A 49 4.94 1.24 33.47
CA CYS A 49 3.61 1.40 32.92
C CYS A 49 3.56 1.08 31.41
N GLY A 50 2.92 -0.03 31.05
CA GLY A 50 2.81 -0.51 29.66
C GLY A 50 2.08 0.44 28.70
N TYR A 51 1.08 1.19 29.19
CA TYR A 51 0.30 2.13 28.40
C TYR A 51 0.90 3.54 28.34
N CYS A 52 1.87 3.84 29.21
CA CYS A 52 2.43 5.17 29.34
C CYS A 52 3.23 5.59 28.09
N LYS A 53 3.85 4.65 27.37
CA LYS A 53 4.54 4.91 26.10
C LYS A 53 3.68 5.63 25.03
N TYR A 54 2.37 5.36 25.00
CA TYR A 54 1.47 5.98 24.02
C TYR A 54 1.15 7.43 24.38
N VAL A 55 0.83 7.70 25.65
CA VAL A 55 0.57 9.06 26.13
C VAL A 55 1.85 9.90 26.12
N HIS A 56 2.99 9.32 26.48
CA HIS A 56 4.30 9.95 26.37
C HIS A 56 4.62 10.33 24.91
N GLY A 57 4.47 9.38 23.97
CA GLY A 57 4.62 9.66 22.54
C GLY A 57 3.66 10.73 22.02
N ALA A 58 2.42 10.75 22.51
CA ALA A 58 1.42 11.75 22.15
C ALA A 58 1.78 13.16 22.64
N LEU A 59 2.22 13.30 23.90
CA LEU A 59 2.68 14.59 24.45
C LEU A 59 3.90 15.10 23.68
N LYS A 60 4.85 14.23 23.36
CA LYS A 60 6.01 14.59 22.53
C LYS A 60 5.58 15.08 21.14
N ALA A 61 4.70 14.36 20.47
CA ALA A 61 4.24 14.75 19.14
C ALA A 61 3.45 16.07 19.15
N LEU A 62 2.60 16.30 20.15
CA LEU A 62 1.87 17.56 20.31
C LEU A 62 2.82 18.74 20.59
N TYR A 63 3.80 18.54 21.47
CA TYR A 63 4.76 19.57 21.82
C TYR A 63 5.67 19.92 20.63
N LYS A 64 6.20 18.90 19.95
CA LYS A 64 7.01 19.06 18.73
C LYS A 64 6.23 19.71 17.59
N GLY A 65 4.95 19.39 17.44
CA GLY A 65 4.10 19.94 16.40
C GLY A 65 3.85 21.45 16.53
N GLY A 66 4.01 22.02 17.72
CA GLY A 66 3.86 23.46 17.95
C GLY A 66 2.44 23.99 17.69
N TRP A 67 1.43 23.12 17.69
CA TRP A 67 0.05 23.52 17.36
C TRP A 67 -0.68 24.26 18.49
N HIS A 68 -0.13 24.22 19.71
CA HIS A 68 -0.68 24.88 20.89
C HIS A 68 0.46 25.44 21.75
N ASP A 69 0.19 26.57 22.39
CA ASP A 69 1.02 27.07 23.47
C ASP A 69 0.74 26.26 24.74
N PHE A 70 1.54 25.21 24.93
CA PHE A 70 1.51 24.42 26.15
C PHE A 70 2.89 23.92 26.55
N TYR A 71 3.07 23.74 27.85
CA TYR A 71 4.17 23.00 28.45
C TYR A 71 3.64 21.76 29.14
N TYR A 72 4.49 20.76 29.32
CA TYR A 72 4.16 19.64 30.18
C TYR A 72 5.35 19.19 31.01
N VAL A 73 5.03 18.56 32.14
CA VAL A 73 6.00 17.99 33.08
C VAL A 73 5.66 16.51 33.27
N SER A 74 6.65 15.64 33.07
CA SER A 74 6.51 14.21 33.32
C SER A 74 6.77 13.90 34.80
N LEU A 75 5.71 13.57 35.52
CA LEU A 75 5.77 13.13 36.91
C LEU A 75 6.01 11.61 36.95
N VAL A 76 7.29 11.21 36.90
CA VAL A 76 7.73 9.80 36.94
C VAL A 76 7.70 9.29 38.38
N CYS A 77 6.52 8.88 38.84
CA CYS A 77 6.20 8.68 40.24
C CYS A 77 6.95 7.51 40.92
N ASP A 78 7.39 6.51 40.17
CA ASP A 78 8.17 5.39 40.70
C ASP A 78 9.66 5.69 40.81
N LYS A 79 10.10 6.85 40.30
CA LYS A 79 11.50 7.29 40.30
C LYS A 79 11.75 8.54 41.13
N ASN A 80 10.73 9.33 41.40
CA ASN A 80 10.88 10.57 42.16
C ASN A 80 9.72 10.74 43.16
N THR A 81 10.04 10.82 44.46
CA THR A 81 9.03 10.96 45.52
C THR A 81 8.33 12.32 45.50
N HIS A 82 8.97 13.37 44.98
CA HIS A 82 8.36 14.68 44.78
C HIS A 82 7.33 14.62 43.62
N ALA A 83 7.66 13.88 42.56
CA ALA A 83 6.71 13.58 41.48
C ALA A 83 5.53 12.75 41.99
N TYR A 84 5.79 11.73 42.82
CA TYR A 84 4.77 10.94 43.48
C TYR A 84 3.83 11.82 44.33
N ALA A 85 4.39 12.68 45.20
CA ALA A 85 3.61 13.57 46.06
C ALA A 85 2.72 14.52 45.23
N ARG A 86 3.29 15.13 44.19
CA ARG A 86 2.53 16.00 43.29
C ARG A 86 1.42 15.25 42.58
N ALA A 87 1.72 14.11 41.95
CA ALA A 87 0.73 13.38 41.16
C ALA A 87 -0.36 12.73 42.02
N ILE A 88 0.02 12.01 43.07
CA ILE A 88 -0.91 11.18 43.85
C ILE A 88 -1.53 11.98 45.00
N THR A 89 -0.73 12.70 45.79
CA THR A 89 -1.24 13.38 46.99
C THR A 89 -1.96 14.67 46.63
N GLU A 90 -1.39 15.51 45.78
CA GLU A 90 -1.99 16.80 45.39
C GLU A 90 -2.94 16.65 44.20
N LEU A 91 -2.50 15.93 43.16
CA LEU A 91 -3.28 15.78 41.94
C LEU A 91 -4.28 14.62 41.97
N GLY A 92 -4.25 13.76 42.99
CA GLY A 92 -5.25 12.70 43.16
C GLY A 92 -5.17 11.64 42.04
N LEU A 93 -3.97 11.34 41.56
CA LEU A 93 -3.74 10.28 40.58
C LEU A 93 -4.21 8.92 41.10
N THR A 94 -5.19 8.34 40.42
CA THR A 94 -5.74 7.01 40.74
C THR A 94 -5.25 5.91 39.79
N GLY A 95 -4.64 6.28 38.66
CA GLY A 95 -4.12 5.32 37.68
C GLY A 95 -3.20 5.93 36.63
N TYR A 96 -2.24 5.14 36.16
CA TYR A 96 -1.30 5.50 35.10
C TYR A 96 -1.75 4.99 33.73
N PRO A 97 -1.47 5.70 32.63
CA PRO A 97 -1.08 7.12 32.57
C PRO A 97 -2.26 8.04 32.92
N THR A 98 -2.01 9.24 33.45
CA THR A 98 -3.00 10.32 33.47
C THR A 98 -2.32 11.67 33.25
N VAL A 99 -2.92 12.53 32.43
CA VAL A 99 -2.47 13.93 32.25
C VAL A 99 -3.49 14.87 32.87
N PHE A 100 -3.03 15.69 33.81
CA PHE A 100 -3.82 16.76 34.41
C PHE A 100 -3.49 18.07 33.70
N LEU A 101 -4.47 18.63 33.00
CA LEU A 101 -4.32 19.89 32.27
C LEU A 101 -4.89 21.03 33.12
N ASP A 102 -4.12 22.11 33.24
CA ASP A 102 -4.38 23.28 34.08
C ASP A 102 -4.82 22.95 35.50
N GLY A 103 -4.03 22.17 36.25
CA GLY A 103 -4.38 21.87 37.64
C GLY A 103 -5.70 21.09 37.79
N LYS A 104 -5.97 20.18 36.84
CA LYS A 104 -7.17 19.31 36.73
C LYS A 104 -8.43 19.94 36.13
N TYR A 105 -8.36 21.12 35.52
CA TYR A 105 -9.51 21.63 34.76
C TYR A 105 -9.97 20.61 33.71
N ARG A 106 -9.01 19.97 33.03
CA ARG A 106 -9.22 18.73 32.29
C ARG A 106 -8.31 17.63 32.83
N THR A 107 -8.80 16.40 32.81
CA THR A 107 -8.02 15.22 33.17
C THR A 107 -8.22 14.15 32.10
N VAL A 108 -7.11 13.71 31.51
CA VAL A 108 -7.09 12.63 30.51
C VAL A 108 -6.49 11.40 31.15
N SER A 109 -7.33 10.49 31.62
CA SER A 109 -6.91 9.24 32.28
C SER A 109 -6.84 8.08 31.29
N GLY A 110 -5.84 7.22 31.47
CA GLY A 110 -5.58 6.05 30.63
C GLY A 110 -5.12 6.39 29.21
N SER A 111 -4.88 5.34 28.43
CA SER A 111 -4.46 5.41 27.02
C SER A 111 -5.46 4.65 26.15
N VAL A 112 -5.65 5.10 24.91
CA VAL A 112 -6.35 4.33 23.87
C VAL A 112 -5.41 3.42 23.07
N SER A 113 -4.22 3.13 23.59
CA SER A 113 -3.21 2.24 23.01
C SER A 113 -2.69 2.65 21.63
N SER A 114 -2.75 3.96 21.32
CA SER A 114 -2.20 4.50 20.07
C SER A 114 -1.76 5.95 20.28
N ILE A 115 -0.59 6.30 19.72
CA ILE A 115 -0.09 7.68 19.77
C ILE A 115 -1.09 8.65 19.11
N PRO A 116 -1.59 8.42 17.86
CA PRO A 116 -2.55 9.32 17.25
C PRO A 116 -3.87 9.45 18.03
N GLY A 117 -4.35 8.36 18.63
CA GLY A 117 -5.57 8.38 19.43
C GLY A 117 -5.43 9.16 20.72
N ASP A 118 -4.31 9.00 21.43
CA ASP A 118 -4.03 9.78 22.65
C ASP A 118 -3.73 11.25 22.33
N MET A 119 -3.07 11.54 21.20
CA MET A 119 -2.88 12.92 20.72
C MET A 119 -4.22 13.62 20.52
N SER A 120 -5.20 12.98 19.90
CA SER A 120 -6.53 13.56 19.67
C SER A 120 -7.26 13.93 20.97
N ARG A 121 -7.19 13.05 21.98
CA ARG A 121 -7.79 13.26 23.31
C ARG A 121 -7.12 14.41 24.06
N LEU A 122 -5.79 14.45 24.03
CA LEU A 122 -4.99 15.49 24.67
C LEU A 122 -5.20 16.83 23.98
N ASN A 123 -5.13 16.89 22.65
CA ASN A 123 -5.37 18.09 21.85
C ASN A 123 -6.73 18.71 22.20
N SER A 124 -7.81 17.91 22.17
CA SER A 124 -9.16 18.38 22.53
C SER A 124 -9.22 18.98 23.94
N SER A 125 -8.45 18.42 24.87
CA SER A 125 -8.40 18.89 26.25
C SER A 125 -7.55 20.16 26.41
N ILE A 126 -6.44 20.27 25.68
CA ILE A 126 -5.58 21.47 25.62
C ILE A 126 -6.38 22.65 25.05
N ILE A 127 -7.12 22.45 23.95
CA ILE A 127 -7.98 23.48 23.38
C ILE A 127 -9.03 23.96 24.40
N ALA A 128 -9.66 23.04 25.13
CA ALA A 128 -10.63 23.39 26.15
C ALA A 128 -10.03 24.18 27.33
N CYS A 129 -8.79 23.87 27.71
CA CYS A 129 -8.02 24.61 28.70
C CYS A 129 -7.69 26.03 28.21
N ALA A 130 -7.09 26.15 27.02
CA ALA A 130 -6.69 27.41 26.41
C ALA A 130 -7.85 28.39 26.19
N ALA A 131 -9.08 27.89 26.01
CA ALA A 131 -10.28 28.69 25.84
C ALA A 131 -10.87 29.28 27.14
N ARG A 132 -10.33 28.91 28.31
CA ARG A 132 -10.83 29.42 29.61
C ARG A 132 -10.46 30.89 29.77
N THR A 133 -11.39 31.73 30.21
CA THR A 133 -11.03 33.09 30.63
C THR A 133 -10.27 33.03 31.96
N VAL A 134 -9.05 33.58 31.97
CA VAL A 134 -8.17 33.65 33.15
C VAL A 134 -7.81 35.11 33.45
N PRO A 135 -7.38 35.43 34.68
CA PRO A 135 -6.82 36.75 35.00
C PRO A 135 -5.64 37.07 34.08
N ASN A 136 -5.55 38.33 33.64
CA ASN A 136 -4.45 38.80 32.79
C ASN A 136 -3.15 38.97 33.61
N ILE A 137 -2.38 37.89 33.69
CA ILE A 137 -1.12 37.80 34.42
C ILE A 137 -0.01 37.37 33.46
N ASP A 138 1.06 38.15 33.37
CA ASP A 138 2.25 37.74 32.62
C ASP A 138 3.23 37.01 33.54
N LEU A 139 3.65 35.81 33.15
CA LEU A 139 4.65 35.01 33.86
C LEU A 139 5.91 34.89 33.02
N THR A 140 7.04 35.26 33.61
CA THR A 140 8.36 35.09 32.99
C THR A 140 9.30 34.34 33.93
N VAL A 141 10.14 33.49 33.35
CA VAL A 141 11.22 32.79 34.04
C VAL A 141 12.51 33.02 33.29
N SER A 142 13.58 33.33 34.02
CA SER A 142 14.93 33.49 33.47
C SER A 142 15.91 32.71 34.33
N THR A 143 16.99 32.23 33.69
CA THR A 143 18.00 31.43 34.36
C THR A 143 19.40 31.93 34.04
N VAL A 144 20.30 31.79 35.01
CA VAL A 144 21.74 32.00 34.84
C VAL A 144 22.45 30.76 35.36
N TRP A 145 23.11 30.01 34.47
CA TRP A 145 23.89 28.85 34.85
C TRP A 145 25.14 29.26 35.64
N LEU A 146 25.37 28.62 36.77
CA LEU A 146 26.50 28.90 37.67
C LEU A 146 27.55 27.77 37.69
N GLY A 147 27.33 26.69 36.92
CA GLY A 147 28.20 25.52 36.89
C GLY A 147 27.77 24.41 37.86
N SER A 148 28.27 23.19 37.64
CA SER A 148 28.07 22.05 38.56
C SER A 148 26.61 21.83 39.01
N ALA A 149 25.70 21.71 38.04
CA ALA A 149 24.25 21.56 38.28
C ALA A 149 23.62 22.69 39.11
N THR A 150 24.26 23.87 39.15
CA THR A 150 23.78 25.04 39.89
C THR A 150 23.36 26.14 38.94
N MET A 151 22.21 26.76 39.21
CA MET A 151 21.68 27.89 38.43
C MET A 151 20.91 28.87 39.32
N ASN A 152 21.00 30.16 39.01
CA ASN A 152 20.10 31.16 39.57
C ASN A 152 18.83 31.19 38.73
N ILE A 153 17.67 31.01 39.35
CA ILE A 153 16.36 31.02 38.70
C ILE A 153 15.58 32.21 39.23
N THR A 154 15.15 33.08 38.32
CA THR A 154 14.34 34.26 38.62
C THR A 154 12.97 34.10 37.99
N VAL A 155 11.92 34.22 38.80
CA VAL A 155 10.53 34.23 38.34
C VAL A 155 9.96 35.63 38.58
N THR A 156 9.31 36.19 37.55
CA THR A 156 8.63 37.48 37.62
C THR A 156 7.19 37.32 37.13
N ILE A 157 6.27 37.87 37.90
CA ILE A 157 4.83 37.79 37.69
C ILE A 157 4.30 39.22 37.66
N THR A 158 3.74 39.63 36.54
CA THR A 158 3.12 40.95 36.36
C THR A 158 1.61 40.79 36.36
N ASN A 159 0.94 41.50 37.25
CA ASN A 159 -0.51 41.51 37.29
C ASN A 159 -1.04 42.72 36.53
N ASN A 160 -1.70 42.49 35.39
CA ASN A 160 -2.26 43.54 34.55
C ASN A 160 -3.70 43.91 34.93
N GLU A 161 -4.26 43.27 35.96
CA GLU A 161 -5.60 43.54 36.46
C GLU A 161 -5.65 44.74 37.40
N ALA A 162 -6.85 45.33 37.53
CA ALA A 162 -7.13 46.42 38.47
C ALA A 162 -7.31 45.94 39.93
N SER A 163 -7.37 44.63 40.16
CA SER A 163 -7.47 44.01 41.48
C SER A 163 -6.21 43.22 41.80
N ALA A 164 -5.94 43.03 43.10
CA ALA A 164 -4.81 42.21 43.52
C ALA A 164 -5.02 40.74 43.15
N TYR A 165 -3.97 40.10 42.64
CA TYR A 165 -3.96 38.68 42.31
C TYR A 165 -3.40 37.88 43.48
N SER A 166 -4.06 36.77 43.83
CA SER A 166 -3.54 35.80 44.78
C SER A 166 -3.53 34.43 44.14
N GLY A 167 -2.41 33.73 44.23
CA GLY A 167 -2.24 32.44 43.59
C GLY A 167 -1.17 31.60 44.26
N TYR A 168 -0.77 30.55 43.57
CA TYR A 168 0.24 29.61 44.01
C TYR A 168 1.24 29.36 42.89
N LEU A 169 2.51 29.71 43.11
CA LEU A 169 3.59 29.52 42.15
C LEU A 169 4.20 28.12 42.32
N ARG A 170 4.27 27.37 41.22
CA ARG A 170 5.14 26.21 41.08
C ARG A 170 6.14 26.45 39.96
N CYS A 171 7.42 26.28 40.25
CA CYS A 171 8.49 26.37 39.28
C CYS A 171 9.27 25.05 39.32
N PHE A 172 9.03 24.23 38.31
CA PHE A 172 9.59 22.89 38.12
C PHE A 172 10.95 23.00 37.43
N VAL A 173 11.97 22.38 38.03
CA VAL A 173 13.22 22.06 37.34
C VAL A 173 13.05 20.69 36.69
N THR A 174 13.28 20.63 35.38
CA THR A 174 13.14 19.43 34.55
C THR A 174 14.36 19.21 33.67
N GLU A 175 14.38 18.07 32.99
CA GLU A 175 15.37 17.79 31.95
C GLU A 175 14.70 17.77 30.57
N ILE A 176 15.40 18.12 29.50
CA ILE A 176 14.86 17.94 28.15
C ILE A 176 14.60 16.46 27.88
N ALA A 177 15.57 15.61 28.24
CA ALA A 177 15.43 14.16 28.33
C ALA A 177 16.12 13.65 29.60
N SER A 178 15.56 12.61 30.24
CA SER A 178 16.09 12.07 31.49
C SER A 178 17.57 11.66 31.38
N SER A 179 18.44 12.23 32.21
CA SER A 179 19.84 11.80 32.33
C SER A 179 20.02 10.59 33.27
N MET A 180 19.02 10.33 34.12
CA MET A 180 19.01 9.23 35.08
C MET A 180 18.51 7.90 34.47
N GLY A 181 18.32 7.84 33.15
CA GLY A 181 17.89 6.62 32.46
C GLY A 181 16.45 6.22 32.80
N TRP A 182 15.55 7.19 32.98
CA TRP A 182 14.13 6.89 33.17
C TRP A 182 13.49 6.67 31.80
N TYR A 183 13.27 5.39 31.46
CA TYR A 183 12.67 4.99 30.19
C TYR A 183 11.19 4.64 30.35
N ASP A 184 10.41 4.90 29.30
CA ASP A 184 9.11 4.28 29.12
C ASP A 184 9.25 2.81 28.66
N THR A 185 8.14 2.09 28.61
CA THR A 185 8.10 0.68 28.20
C THR A 185 8.33 0.44 26.69
N ALA A 186 8.53 1.49 25.90
CA ALA A 186 8.99 1.41 24.50
C ALA A 186 10.51 1.66 24.37
N GLY A 187 11.21 1.97 25.46
CA GLY A 187 12.65 2.24 25.45
C GLY A 187 13.00 3.71 25.16
N HIS A 188 12.04 4.64 25.21
CA HIS A 188 12.34 6.06 25.07
C HIS A 188 12.56 6.71 26.44
N LEU A 189 13.56 7.59 26.55
CA LEU A 189 13.75 8.41 27.75
C LEU A 189 12.54 9.32 27.96
N TYR A 190 12.06 9.40 29.20
CA TYR A 190 11.06 10.38 29.58
C TYR A 190 11.58 11.80 29.34
N THR A 191 10.71 12.63 28.76
CA THR A 191 10.98 14.02 28.41
C THR A 191 10.32 14.97 29.40
N PHE A 192 10.97 16.10 29.70
CA PHE A 192 10.58 16.98 30.80
C PHE A 192 10.30 16.25 32.13
N PRO A 193 11.08 15.23 32.55
CA PRO A 193 10.89 14.60 33.84
C PRO A 193 11.10 15.63 34.95
N PHE A 194 10.19 15.63 35.91
CA PHE A 194 10.28 16.47 37.09
C PHE A 194 11.44 16.01 37.99
N LEU A 195 12.31 16.95 38.34
CA LEU A 195 13.37 16.73 39.33
C LEU A 195 12.96 17.30 40.70
N GLU A 196 12.78 18.62 40.79
CA GLU A 196 12.46 19.32 42.03
C GLU A 196 11.90 20.72 41.74
N TYR A 197 11.23 21.32 42.72
CA TYR A 197 10.81 22.71 42.67
C TYR A 197 11.94 23.70 42.95
N ALA A 198 12.05 24.74 42.14
CA ALA A 198 12.70 25.98 42.53
C ALA A 198 11.76 26.80 43.44
N PHE A 199 10.51 26.96 43.02
CA PHE A 199 9.49 27.64 43.82
C PHE A 199 8.26 26.75 43.97
N ASN A 200 7.72 26.70 45.18
CA ASN A 200 6.49 25.96 45.50
C ASN A 200 5.80 26.67 46.67
N GLN A 201 5.13 27.79 46.39
CA GLN A 201 4.63 28.69 47.44
C GLN A 201 3.42 29.52 47.01
N ALA A 202 2.65 29.99 47.99
CA ALA A 202 1.63 31.00 47.75
C ALA A 202 2.26 32.35 47.41
N ILE A 203 1.58 33.13 46.56
CA ILE A 203 2.00 34.46 46.13
C ILE A 203 0.82 35.44 46.21
N SER A 204 1.14 36.72 46.35
CA SER A 204 0.19 37.82 46.21
C SER A 204 0.84 38.94 45.41
N VAL A 205 0.19 39.35 44.33
CA VAL A 205 0.65 40.40 43.42
C VAL A 205 -0.33 41.57 43.51
N PRO A 206 0.13 42.79 43.84
CA PRO A 206 -0.74 43.96 43.87
C PRO A 206 -1.44 44.20 42.52
N ALA A 207 -2.55 44.94 42.54
CA ALA A 207 -3.19 45.46 41.32
C ALA A 207 -2.17 46.26 40.49
N SER A 208 -2.09 46.00 39.18
CA SER A 208 -1.11 46.64 38.29
C SER A 208 0.34 46.55 38.80
N GLY A 209 0.66 45.49 39.56
CA GLY A 209 1.92 45.32 40.28
C GLY A 209 2.75 44.16 39.76
N VAL A 210 3.95 44.01 40.33
CA VAL A 210 4.89 42.95 39.98
C VAL A 210 5.34 42.22 41.24
N TRP A 211 5.38 40.89 41.17
CA TRP A 211 6.09 40.04 42.12
C TRP A 211 7.31 39.46 41.41
N SER A 212 8.48 39.52 42.04
CA SER A 212 9.70 38.92 41.49
C SER A 212 10.53 38.35 42.62
N ASN A 213 11.11 37.17 42.38
CA ASN A 213 12.03 36.54 43.30
C ASN A 213 13.05 35.70 42.56
N SER A 214 14.22 35.52 43.17
CA SER A 214 15.32 34.72 42.64
C SER A 214 15.80 33.72 43.68
N MET A 215 16.24 32.55 43.23
CA MET A 215 16.92 31.59 44.08
C MET A 215 18.08 30.92 43.36
N VAL A 216 19.09 30.52 44.12
CA VAL A 216 20.14 29.63 43.64
C VAL A 216 19.68 28.18 43.85
N TRP A 217 19.34 27.50 42.77
CA TRP A 217 19.01 26.08 42.77
C TRP A 217 20.29 25.27 42.50
N ASN A 218 20.61 24.31 43.36
CA ASN A 218 21.79 23.45 43.24
C ASN A 218 21.35 21.98 43.25
N GLY A 219 21.49 21.32 42.10
CA GLY A 219 21.07 19.93 41.93
C GLY A 219 21.78 18.93 42.85
N ALA A 220 22.96 19.26 43.39
CA ALA A 220 23.64 18.43 44.36
C ALA A 220 23.00 18.47 45.77
N LEU A 221 22.19 19.48 46.06
CA LEU A 221 21.49 19.63 47.35
C LEU A 221 20.10 18.98 47.35
N PHE A 222 19.58 18.61 46.18
CA PHE A 222 18.28 17.96 46.01
C PHE A 222 18.45 16.52 45.56
N ASN A 223 17.45 15.69 45.83
CA ASN A 223 17.45 14.29 45.43
C ASN A 223 16.04 13.80 45.10
N ASP A 224 15.96 12.66 44.45
CA ASP A 224 14.71 12.01 44.03
C ASP A 224 13.88 11.39 45.18
N GLY A 225 14.34 11.50 46.43
CA GLY A 225 13.79 10.82 47.61
C GLY A 225 14.24 9.38 47.79
N TYR A 226 15.07 8.85 46.88
CA TYR A 226 15.73 7.55 46.96
C TYR A 226 17.24 7.66 47.17
N GLY A 227 17.75 8.88 47.35
CA GLY A 227 19.16 9.16 47.67
C GLY A 227 20.03 9.48 46.46
N HIS A 228 19.45 9.60 45.25
CA HIS A 228 20.19 10.05 44.08
C HIS A 228 20.02 11.56 43.90
N THR A 229 21.14 12.29 43.94
CA THR A 229 21.14 13.74 43.71
C THR A 229 21.07 14.08 42.23
N PHE A 230 20.66 15.32 41.92
CA PHE A 230 20.64 15.85 40.54
C PHE A 230 21.96 16.54 40.14
N ALA A 231 23.07 16.17 40.76
CA ALA A 231 24.40 16.74 40.47
C ALA A 231 24.90 16.48 39.03
N GLY A 232 24.30 15.50 38.33
CA GLY A 232 24.60 15.18 36.93
C GLY A 232 23.92 16.08 35.90
N LEU A 233 23.03 17.00 36.32
CA LEU A 233 22.32 17.90 35.41
C LEU A 233 23.31 18.80 34.65
N THR A 234 23.22 18.80 33.33
CA THR A 234 24.03 19.66 32.45
C THR A 234 23.21 20.86 31.96
N GLN A 235 23.88 21.98 31.68
CA GLN A 235 23.23 23.21 31.22
C GLN A 235 22.31 22.97 30.00
N ASP A 236 22.82 22.29 28.98
CA ASP A 236 22.10 22.07 27.71
C ASP A 236 20.99 21.01 27.80
N ASN A 237 20.89 20.29 28.92
CA ASN A 237 19.80 19.34 29.17
C ASN A 237 18.79 19.89 30.19
N ALA A 238 19.05 21.04 30.81
CA ALA A 238 18.18 21.62 31.83
C ALA A 238 17.09 22.49 31.21
N PHE A 239 15.88 22.33 31.73
CA PHE A 239 14.71 23.10 31.35
C PHE A 239 13.94 23.50 32.62
N VAL A 240 13.39 24.72 32.65
CA VAL A 240 12.62 25.21 33.81
C VAL A 240 11.23 25.59 33.33
N ILE A 241 10.20 25.06 33.98
CA ILE A 241 8.80 25.35 33.69
C ILE A 241 8.20 26.01 34.92
N ALA A 242 7.60 27.19 34.79
CA ALA A 242 6.89 27.86 35.86
C ALA A 242 5.40 27.95 35.53
N ALA A 243 4.56 27.77 36.52
CA ALA A 243 3.11 27.94 36.41
C ALA A 243 2.56 28.59 37.67
N VAL A 244 1.58 29.46 37.48
CA VAL A 244 0.84 30.11 38.56
C VAL A 244 -0.57 29.56 38.58
N TYR A 245 -1.03 29.11 39.75
CA TYR A 245 -2.34 28.53 39.95
C TYR A 245 -3.25 29.51 40.70
N ALA A 246 -4.49 29.63 40.25
CA ALA A 246 -5.53 30.39 40.92
C ALA A 246 -5.75 29.89 42.36
N SER A 247 -5.87 30.82 43.31
CA SER A 247 -6.25 30.47 44.68
C SER A 247 -7.63 29.81 44.75
N SER A 248 -8.54 30.25 43.88
CA SER A 248 -9.88 29.68 43.73
C SER A 248 -9.90 28.61 42.65
N GLY A 249 -10.31 27.39 42.99
CA GLY A 249 -10.41 26.27 42.03
C GLY A 249 -9.09 25.54 41.77
N GLY A 250 -7.94 26.19 41.97
CA GLY A 250 -6.62 25.55 41.85
C GLY A 250 -6.20 25.24 40.42
N TYR A 251 -6.78 25.91 39.43
CA TYR A 251 -6.42 25.79 38.02
C TYR A 251 -5.25 26.70 37.67
N VAL A 252 -4.52 26.40 36.62
CA VAL A 252 -3.38 27.21 36.17
C VAL A 252 -3.91 28.49 35.51
N ASP A 253 -3.37 29.65 35.84
CA ASP A 253 -3.75 30.91 35.17
C ASP A 253 -2.69 31.33 34.13
N GLU A 254 -1.42 30.95 34.31
CA GLU A 254 -0.37 31.16 33.31
C GLU A 254 0.76 30.16 33.48
N THR A 255 1.40 29.78 32.37
CA THR A 255 2.56 28.90 32.30
C THR A 255 3.65 29.51 31.42
N THR A 256 4.91 29.30 31.78
CA THR A 256 6.04 29.64 30.93
C THR A 256 7.15 28.61 31.09
N GLY A 257 8.09 28.59 30.16
CA GLY A 257 9.23 27.71 30.21
C GLY A 257 10.46 28.35 29.59
N VAL A 258 11.64 27.97 30.09
CA VAL A 258 12.92 28.42 29.55
C VAL A 258 13.92 27.29 29.49
N ARG A 259 14.61 27.21 28.36
CA ARG A 259 15.78 26.37 28.19
C ARG A 259 16.99 27.05 28.82
N VAL A 260 17.78 26.31 29.59
CA VAL A 260 18.89 26.88 30.37
C VAL A 260 20.18 26.97 29.54
N GLY A 261 20.37 26.06 28.59
CA GLY A 261 21.56 25.98 27.74
C GLY A 261 21.32 26.26 26.26
N ASN A 262 22.37 26.03 25.47
CA ASN A 262 22.42 26.27 24.02
C ASN A 262 22.03 25.01 23.25
N ASN A 263 21.51 25.22 22.02
CA ASN A 263 20.98 24.13 21.20
C ASN A 263 22.00 22.99 21.06
N ARG A 264 21.60 21.72 21.26
CA ARG A 264 22.52 20.60 21.06
C ARG A 264 22.40 20.18 19.60
N PRO A 265 23.53 19.91 18.92
CA PRO A 265 23.49 19.48 17.54
C PRO A 265 22.82 18.10 17.42
N PRO A 266 22.26 17.78 16.24
CA PRO A 266 21.75 16.45 15.95
C PRO A 266 22.84 15.38 16.13
N ASN A 267 22.42 14.15 16.43
CA ASN A 267 23.33 13.01 16.35
C ASN A 267 23.68 12.72 14.89
N ALA A 268 24.90 12.23 14.63
CA ALA A 268 25.30 11.88 13.28
C ALA A 268 24.38 10.79 12.67
N PRO A 269 24.01 10.91 11.37
CA PRO A 269 23.28 9.88 10.65
C PRO A 269 23.94 8.49 10.77
N SER A 270 23.11 7.46 10.87
CA SER A 270 23.54 6.08 11.18
C SER A 270 22.69 5.02 10.47
N THR A 271 23.10 3.75 10.61
CA THR A 271 22.41 2.56 10.05
C THR A 271 22.00 2.72 8.58
N PRO A 272 22.96 2.91 7.67
CA PRO A 272 22.68 3.07 6.25
C PRO A 272 22.06 1.79 5.65
N ASN A 273 21.14 1.98 4.72
CA ASN A 273 20.72 0.97 3.77
C ASN A 273 20.77 1.59 2.35
N PRO A 274 21.45 0.97 1.36
CA PRO A 274 22.28 -0.23 1.47
C PRO A 274 23.35 -0.12 2.56
N ALA A 275 23.68 -1.24 3.20
CA ALA A 275 24.71 -1.27 4.24
C ALA A 275 26.05 -0.77 3.68
N ASN A 276 26.86 -0.12 4.51
CA ASN A 276 28.17 0.37 4.08
C ASN A 276 29.05 -0.79 3.58
N GLY A 277 29.54 -0.68 2.34
CA GLY A 277 30.31 -1.70 1.65
C GLY A 277 29.48 -2.84 1.04
N ALA A 278 28.16 -2.71 0.94
CA ALA A 278 27.31 -3.72 0.31
C ALA A 278 27.67 -3.92 -1.18
N THR A 279 27.61 -5.16 -1.65
CA THR A 279 27.80 -5.56 -3.05
C THR A 279 26.52 -6.20 -3.59
N ASN A 280 26.42 -6.38 -4.90
CA ASN A 280 25.24 -6.95 -5.57
C ASN A 280 23.95 -6.18 -5.24
N VAL A 281 24.05 -4.88 -5.06
CA VAL A 281 22.88 -4.02 -4.85
C VAL A 281 22.12 -3.89 -6.18
N LYS A 282 20.79 -4.00 -6.14
CA LYS A 282 19.93 -3.78 -7.31
C LYS A 282 20.19 -2.39 -7.94
N LEU A 283 19.80 -2.18 -9.19
CA LEU A 283 20.07 -0.92 -9.90
C LEU A 283 19.21 0.27 -9.45
N ASN A 284 18.17 0.06 -8.64
CA ASN A 284 17.31 1.13 -8.14
C ASN A 284 17.10 1.06 -6.61
N PRO A 285 18.19 1.12 -5.82
CA PRO A 285 18.09 1.09 -4.37
C PRO A 285 17.34 2.34 -3.85
N THR A 286 16.63 2.14 -2.75
CA THR A 286 16.21 3.25 -1.90
C THR A 286 17.24 3.38 -0.80
N LEU A 287 17.92 4.51 -0.76
CA LEU A 287 18.81 4.87 0.34
C LEU A 287 17.94 5.14 1.58
N SER A 288 18.37 4.72 2.75
CA SER A 288 17.75 5.10 4.02
C SER A 288 18.76 5.14 5.15
N TRP A 289 18.50 5.99 6.14
CA TRP A 289 19.34 6.18 7.33
C TRP A 289 18.46 6.35 8.57
N GLN A 290 19.10 6.39 9.75
CA GLN A 290 18.49 6.80 11.01
C GLN A 290 19.23 8.01 11.55
N CYS A 291 18.48 8.92 12.15
CA CYS A 291 19.03 10.12 12.78
C CYS A 291 18.13 10.54 13.94
N SER A 292 18.69 11.20 14.94
CA SER A 292 17.97 11.67 16.11
C SER A 292 18.61 12.93 16.66
N ASP A 293 17.86 13.66 17.47
CA ASP A 293 18.36 14.85 18.15
C ASP A 293 18.24 14.67 19.68
N PRO A 294 19.28 15.01 20.47
CA PRO A 294 19.16 15.12 21.93
C PRO A 294 18.03 16.06 22.38
N ASP A 295 17.78 17.13 21.63
CA ASP A 295 16.65 18.05 21.72
C ASP A 295 15.48 17.51 20.88
N TRP A 296 14.83 16.47 21.39
CA TRP A 296 13.83 15.65 20.68
C TRP A 296 12.66 16.40 20.03
N PHE A 297 12.41 17.66 20.40
CA PHE A 297 11.38 18.52 19.85
C PHE A 297 11.86 19.36 18.65
N ASP A 298 13.15 19.33 18.32
CA ASP A 298 13.67 20.01 17.16
C ASP A 298 13.34 19.26 15.87
N THR A 299 13.16 20.01 14.79
CA THR A 299 12.87 19.46 13.46
C THR A 299 14.15 19.25 12.71
N LEU A 300 14.34 18.02 12.19
CA LEU A 300 15.54 17.65 11.45
C LEU A 300 15.27 17.72 9.94
N TYR A 301 16.26 18.23 9.23
CA TYR A 301 16.34 18.34 7.78
C TYR A 301 17.62 17.65 7.30
N TYR A 302 17.56 17.09 6.09
CA TYR A 302 18.63 16.26 5.54
C TYR A 302 18.97 16.69 4.12
N ASP A 303 20.25 16.94 3.91
CA ASP A 303 20.86 17.05 2.59
C ASP A 303 21.48 15.71 2.22
N VAL A 304 21.17 15.24 1.02
CA VAL A 304 21.66 13.97 0.49
C VAL A 304 22.66 14.26 -0.61
N TYR A 305 23.89 13.83 -0.38
CA TYR A 305 24.96 13.84 -1.38
C TYR A 305 25.12 12.42 -1.91
N PHE A 306 25.11 12.23 -3.24
CA PHE A 306 25.16 10.90 -3.87
C PHE A 306 25.83 10.98 -5.24
N GLU A 307 26.88 10.19 -5.44
CA GLU A 307 27.64 10.19 -6.68
C GLU A 307 28.31 8.85 -7.00
N LYS A 308 28.67 8.67 -8.27
CA LYS A 308 29.35 7.47 -8.78
C LYS A 308 30.86 7.67 -8.75
N ASN A 309 31.58 6.66 -8.24
CA ASN A 309 33.05 6.56 -8.32
C ASN A 309 33.86 7.71 -7.70
N ASP A 310 33.27 8.49 -6.78
CA ASP A 310 34.01 9.50 -6.02
C ASP A 310 33.77 9.29 -4.52
N SER A 311 34.87 9.12 -3.79
CA SER A 311 34.87 8.80 -2.36
C SER A 311 34.59 10.00 -1.46
N THR A 312 34.37 11.18 -2.05
CA THR A 312 34.11 12.46 -1.38
C THR A 312 32.85 13.14 -1.94
N PRO A 313 31.65 12.53 -1.73
CA PRO A 313 30.38 13.00 -2.25
C PRO A 313 30.13 14.49 -2.07
N ASP A 314 30.10 15.22 -3.18
CA ASP A 314 29.83 16.67 -3.23
C ASP A 314 28.62 17.03 -4.13
N VAL A 315 28.08 16.06 -4.87
CA VAL A 315 26.85 16.23 -5.65
C VAL A 315 25.61 16.15 -4.75
N LEU A 316 25.02 17.31 -4.45
CA LEU A 316 23.74 17.43 -3.75
C LEU A 316 22.58 16.95 -4.65
N VAL A 317 21.92 15.87 -4.25
CA VAL A 317 20.81 15.25 -5.00
C VAL A 317 19.44 15.46 -4.34
N SER A 318 19.42 15.85 -3.07
CA SER A 318 18.22 16.28 -2.34
C SER A 318 18.64 17.27 -1.25
N ASP A 319 17.89 18.34 -1.11
CA ASP A 319 18.16 19.46 -0.19
C ASP A 319 17.01 19.59 0.81
N ASP A 320 17.30 19.91 2.08
CA ASP A 320 16.32 20.28 3.11
C ASP A 320 15.14 19.31 3.29
N GLN A 321 15.31 18.01 3.03
CA GLN A 321 14.18 17.06 3.17
C GLN A 321 13.99 16.60 4.62
N THR A 322 12.75 16.30 4.99
CA THR A 322 12.42 15.80 6.34
C THR A 322 12.37 14.26 6.44
N GLY A 323 12.33 13.59 5.29
CA GLY A 323 12.33 12.13 5.20
C GLY A 323 13.73 11.53 5.38
N THR A 324 13.80 10.31 5.91
CA THR A 324 15.06 9.58 6.10
C THR A 324 15.33 8.57 4.98
N THR A 325 14.85 8.87 3.78
CA THR A 325 14.96 8.00 2.59
C THR A 325 15.23 8.82 1.33
N TYR A 326 15.89 8.21 0.35
CA TYR A 326 16.09 8.81 -0.98
C TYR A 326 16.03 7.72 -2.07
N ILE A 327 15.35 7.98 -3.18
CA ILE A 327 15.23 7.04 -4.31
C ILE A 327 16.25 7.44 -5.38
N THR A 328 17.21 6.55 -5.69
CA THR A 328 18.36 6.90 -6.55
C THR A 328 18.04 7.00 -8.04
N GLY A 329 16.92 6.46 -8.49
CA GLY A 329 16.69 6.15 -9.90
C GLY A 329 17.51 4.94 -10.36
N ASP A 330 17.63 4.75 -11.68
CA ASP A 330 18.38 3.66 -12.28
C ASP A 330 19.89 3.95 -12.27
N LEU A 331 20.66 3.00 -11.77
CA LEU A 331 22.10 3.05 -11.62
C LEU A 331 22.79 2.16 -12.64
N ASP A 332 24.08 2.41 -12.88
CA ASP A 332 24.90 1.59 -13.76
C ASP A 332 25.28 0.27 -13.10
N PHE A 333 25.45 -0.78 -13.90
CA PHE A 333 25.96 -2.08 -13.44
C PHE A 333 27.40 -1.98 -12.92
N GLU A 334 27.76 -2.89 -12.01
CA GLU A 334 29.12 -3.10 -11.47
C GLU A 334 29.84 -1.80 -11.07
N SER A 335 29.07 -0.86 -10.52
CA SER A 335 29.51 0.51 -10.27
C SER A 335 29.41 0.82 -8.78
N THR A 336 30.43 1.49 -8.25
CA THR A 336 30.45 1.90 -6.85
C THR A 336 29.89 3.31 -6.72
N TYR A 337 28.91 3.46 -5.82
CA TYR A 337 28.30 4.74 -5.48
C TYR A 337 28.61 5.09 -4.03
N TYR A 338 28.90 6.36 -3.79
CA TYR A 338 29.19 6.93 -2.48
C TYR A 338 28.13 7.95 -2.12
N TRP A 339 27.82 8.05 -0.83
CA TRP A 339 26.82 8.98 -0.35
C TRP A 339 27.08 9.43 1.08
N GLN A 340 26.62 10.64 1.37
CA GLN A 340 26.72 11.25 2.68
C GLN A 340 25.42 12.00 2.98
N ILE A 341 25.04 11.97 4.25
CA ILE A 341 23.92 12.76 4.75
C ILE A 341 24.48 13.87 5.63
N VAL A 342 24.13 15.11 5.31
CA VAL A 342 24.32 16.24 6.22
C VAL A 342 22.97 16.51 6.87
N VAL A 343 22.92 16.45 8.21
CA VAL A 343 21.70 16.75 8.97
C VAL A 343 21.85 18.10 9.61
N HIS A 344 20.76 18.87 9.64
CA HIS A 344 20.67 20.09 10.43
C HIS A 344 19.30 20.20 11.10
N ASP A 345 19.25 20.92 12.21
CA ASP A 345 18.02 21.21 12.93
C ASP A 345 17.44 22.59 12.57
N ASP A 346 16.21 22.86 13.03
CA ASP A 346 15.54 24.16 12.89
C ASP A 346 16.12 25.27 13.78
N LYS A 347 17.21 24.98 14.52
CA LYS A 347 17.98 25.96 15.32
C LYS A 347 19.33 26.28 14.69
N GLY A 348 19.63 25.71 13.52
CA GLY A 348 20.81 25.99 12.70
C GLY A 348 22.06 25.21 13.09
N ALA A 349 21.97 24.18 13.96
CA ALA A 349 23.11 23.29 14.19
C ALA A 349 23.16 22.22 13.09
N THR A 350 24.37 21.88 12.65
CA THR A 350 24.61 20.98 11.51
C THR A 350 25.64 19.92 11.85
N VAL A 351 25.41 18.69 11.39
CA VAL A 351 26.33 17.56 11.53
C VAL A 351 26.44 16.80 10.21
N SER A 352 27.67 16.62 9.72
CA SER A 352 27.94 15.73 8.60
C SER A 352 28.04 14.28 9.09
N GLY A 353 27.28 13.38 8.47
CA GLY A 353 27.37 11.94 8.69
C GLY A 353 28.64 11.32 8.10
N PRO A 354 28.90 10.04 8.40
CA PRO A 354 29.94 9.28 7.71
C PRO A 354 29.62 9.12 6.22
N ILE A 355 30.67 8.97 5.40
CA ILE A 355 30.52 8.61 3.99
C ILE A 355 30.28 7.09 3.91
N TRP A 356 29.21 6.71 3.22
CA TRP A 356 28.84 5.32 2.96
C TRP A 356 29.00 5.00 1.48
N TYR A 357 29.15 3.72 1.15
CA TYR A 357 29.22 3.28 -0.23
C TYR A 357 28.60 1.91 -0.44
N PHE A 358 28.24 1.61 -1.68
CA PHE A 358 27.84 0.28 -2.12
C PHE A 358 28.20 0.06 -3.60
N THR A 359 28.20 -1.19 -4.05
CA THR A 359 28.42 -1.57 -5.45
C THR A 359 27.20 -2.28 -6.00
N THR A 360 26.75 -1.85 -7.17
CA THR A 360 25.62 -2.45 -7.88
C THR A 360 25.97 -3.84 -8.41
N ARG A 361 24.95 -4.67 -8.64
CA ARG A 361 25.10 -5.99 -9.28
C ARG A 361 25.60 -5.88 -10.72
N GLY A 362 26.04 -7.01 -11.27
CA GLY A 362 26.21 -7.20 -12.72
C GLY A 362 24.89 -7.50 -13.42
N ASN A 363 24.97 -7.83 -14.71
CA ASN A 363 23.83 -8.28 -15.51
C ASN A 363 24.05 -9.74 -15.91
N ASP A 364 23.27 -10.65 -15.35
CA ASP A 364 23.27 -12.05 -15.78
C ASP A 364 22.35 -12.23 -17.00
N ALA A 365 22.71 -13.14 -17.90
CA ALA A 365 21.85 -13.44 -19.05
C ALA A 365 20.56 -14.17 -18.60
N PRO A 366 19.46 -14.05 -19.36
CA PRO A 366 18.22 -14.76 -19.07
C PRO A 366 18.40 -16.27 -18.87
N ASN A 367 17.50 -16.87 -18.11
CA ASN A 367 17.46 -18.32 -17.96
C ASN A 367 17.29 -19.02 -19.32
N ILE A 368 17.97 -20.15 -19.49
CA ILE A 368 17.77 -21.03 -20.65
C ILE A 368 16.30 -21.49 -20.67
N PRO A 369 15.55 -21.27 -21.78
CA PRO A 369 14.19 -21.79 -21.92
C PRO A 369 14.11 -23.30 -21.63
N SER A 370 13.13 -23.70 -20.81
CA SER A 370 13.00 -25.07 -20.31
C SER A 370 11.54 -25.51 -20.21
N ASN A 371 11.31 -26.77 -19.83
CA ASN A 371 9.98 -27.38 -19.63
C ASN A 371 9.01 -27.12 -20.81
N PRO A 372 9.36 -27.57 -22.04
CA PRO A 372 8.49 -27.40 -23.19
C PRO A 372 7.18 -28.17 -23.00
N ASN A 373 6.09 -27.59 -23.50
CA ASN A 373 4.79 -28.23 -23.64
C ASN A 373 4.29 -27.95 -25.07
N PRO A 374 4.09 -28.97 -25.93
CA PRO A 374 4.33 -30.40 -25.69
C PRO A 374 5.75 -30.73 -25.22
N ALA A 375 5.88 -31.81 -24.44
CA ALA A 375 7.19 -32.30 -24.06
C ALA A 375 7.99 -32.69 -25.31
N ASN A 376 9.30 -32.52 -25.27
CA ASN A 376 10.17 -32.82 -26.41
C ASN A 376 10.01 -34.29 -26.84
N GLY A 377 9.80 -34.51 -28.14
CA GLY A 377 9.60 -35.84 -28.74
C GLY A 377 8.18 -36.41 -28.58
N SER A 378 7.19 -35.63 -28.12
CA SER A 378 5.81 -36.13 -27.98
C SER A 378 5.21 -36.50 -29.34
N THR A 379 4.46 -37.60 -29.39
CA THR A 379 3.59 -37.99 -30.51
C THR A 379 2.13 -37.69 -30.19
N ASP A 380 1.25 -37.79 -31.19
CA ASP A 380 -0.20 -37.65 -31.05
C ASP A 380 -0.64 -36.31 -30.44
N VAL A 381 0.11 -35.25 -30.74
CA VAL A 381 -0.22 -33.89 -30.26
C VAL A 381 -1.38 -33.30 -31.08
N PRO A 382 -2.44 -32.77 -30.45
CA PRO A 382 -3.54 -32.15 -31.18
C PRO A 382 -3.07 -31.05 -32.14
N ILE A 383 -3.62 -31.00 -33.35
CA ILE A 383 -3.23 -30.04 -34.41
C ILE A 383 -3.48 -28.56 -34.03
N ASN A 384 -4.22 -28.28 -32.97
CA ASN A 384 -4.50 -26.94 -32.44
C ASN A 384 -3.78 -26.66 -31.11
N LYS A 385 -2.73 -27.42 -30.80
CA LYS A 385 -1.99 -27.29 -29.54
C LYS A 385 -1.30 -25.94 -29.41
N ILE A 386 -1.52 -25.29 -28.26
CA ILE A 386 -0.76 -24.13 -27.81
C ILE A 386 0.57 -24.60 -27.22
N LEU A 387 1.67 -23.97 -27.65
CA LEU A 387 3.01 -24.24 -27.13
C LEU A 387 3.27 -23.38 -25.90
N SER A 388 3.96 -23.91 -24.90
CA SER A 388 4.41 -23.13 -23.73
C SER A 388 5.75 -23.61 -23.19
N TRP A 389 6.47 -22.74 -22.50
CA TRP A 389 7.78 -23.00 -21.89
C TRP A 389 7.93 -22.28 -20.55
N THR A 390 8.99 -22.59 -19.81
CA THR A 390 9.48 -21.82 -18.67
C THR A 390 10.62 -20.90 -19.12
N GLY A 391 10.59 -19.64 -18.70
CA GLY A 391 11.64 -18.64 -18.91
C GLY A 391 11.87 -17.80 -17.65
N GLY A 392 12.32 -16.56 -17.82
CA GLY A 392 12.64 -15.62 -16.74
C GLY A 392 14.13 -15.32 -16.65
N ASP A 393 14.52 -14.56 -15.65
CA ASP A 393 15.87 -14.02 -15.49
C ASP A 393 16.41 -14.25 -14.06
N PRO A 394 17.69 -14.64 -13.86
CA PRO A 394 18.28 -14.77 -12.52
C PRO A 394 18.19 -13.51 -11.66
N ASP A 395 18.25 -12.34 -12.30
CA ASP A 395 18.22 -11.02 -11.67
C ASP A 395 16.80 -10.48 -11.43
N GLY A 396 15.78 -11.22 -11.87
CA GLY A 396 14.37 -10.78 -11.83
C GLY A 396 14.03 -9.73 -12.90
N ASP A 397 14.91 -9.56 -13.89
CA ASP A 397 14.76 -8.62 -14.98
C ASP A 397 13.69 -9.05 -15.99
N THR A 398 13.21 -8.09 -16.78
CA THR A 398 12.10 -8.34 -17.72
C THR A 398 12.62 -9.07 -18.95
N VAL A 399 12.08 -10.25 -19.22
CA VAL A 399 12.48 -11.08 -20.36
C VAL A 399 11.49 -10.99 -21.52
N LYS A 400 12.01 -10.88 -22.73
CA LYS A 400 11.29 -11.03 -23.99
C LYS A 400 11.75 -12.30 -24.72
N TYR A 401 10.86 -12.88 -25.51
CA TYR A 401 11.09 -14.14 -26.19
C TYR A 401 10.92 -13.99 -27.71
N ASP A 402 11.91 -14.45 -28.46
CA ASP A 402 11.75 -14.77 -29.87
C ASP A 402 11.33 -16.24 -30.00
N VAL A 403 10.28 -16.49 -30.79
CA VAL A 403 9.77 -17.84 -31.05
C VAL A 403 10.16 -18.26 -32.46
N TYR A 404 10.73 -19.45 -32.57
CA TYR A 404 11.03 -20.10 -33.83
C TYR A 404 10.20 -21.37 -33.94
N PHE A 405 9.52 -21.58 -35.06
CA PHE A 405 8.61 -22.70 -35.26
C PHE A 405 8.54 -23.08 -36.75
N GLY A 406 8.44 -24.37 -37.07
CA GLY A 406 8.17 -24.85 -38.43
C GLY A 406 8.45 -26.33 -38.62
N GLU A 407 8.27 -26.83 -39.85
CA GLU A 407 8.46 -28.24 -40.23
C GLU A 407 9.93 -28.60 -40.57
N THR A 408 10.86 -27.64 -40.42
CA THR A 408 12.29 -27.80 -40.73
C THR A 408 13.15 -27.62 -39.48
N ASN A 409 14.29 -28.32 -39.44
CA ASN A 409 15.30 -28.16 -38.40
C ASN A 409 16.60 -27.62 -39.02
N PRO A 410 17.04 -26.39 -38.70
CA PRO A 410 16.50 -25.49 -37.66
C PRO A 410 15.22 -24.74 -38.09
N PRO A 411 14.30 -24.46 -37.15
CA PRO A 411 13.07 -23.73 -37.45
C PRO A 411 13.32 -22.23 -37.69
N SER A 412 12.44 -21.59 -38.47
CA SER A 412 12.47 -20.15 -38.76
C SER A 412 11.81 -19.32 -37.65
N LYS A 413 12.23 -18.06 -37.47
CA LYS A 413 11.61 -17.14 -36.50
C LYS A 413 10.20 -16.79 -36.96
N VAL A 414 9.22 -16.95 -36.09
CA VAL A 414 7.80 -16.66 -36.34
C VAL A 414 7.28 -15.51 -35.47
N VAL A 415 7.89 -15.27 -34.30
CA VAL A 415 7.57 -14.16 -33.41
C VAL A 415 8.85 -13.52 -32.90
N SER A 416 8.84 -12.19 -32.78
CA SER A 416 9.92 -11.44 -32.13
C SER A 416 9.45 -10.76 -30.85
N ASN A 417 10.30 -10.76 -29.82
CA ASN A 417 10.17 -9.91 -28.63
C ASN A 417 8.82 -9.97 -27.87
N GLN A 418 8.16 -11.14 -27.81
CA GLN A 418 6.93 -11.27 -27.02
C GLN A 418 7.23 -11.41 -25.52
N THR A 419 6.29 -11.06 -24.66
CA THR A 419 6.45 -11.14 -23.19
C THR A 419 5.87 -12.42 -22.59
N GLY A 420 4.92 -13.06 -23.28
CA GLY A 420 4.31 -14.31 -22.83
C GLY A 420 5.22 -15.51 -23.02
N THR A 421 5.02 -16.54 -22.18
CA THR A 421 5.71 -17.83 -22.25
C THR A 421 4.89 -18.90 -22.98
N SER A 422 4.03 -18.45 -23.90
CA SER A 422 3.22 -19.31 -24.76
C SER A 422 3.15 -18.77 -26.19
N TYR A 423 2.89 -19.66 -27.14
CA TYR A 423 2.74 -19.36 -28.55
C TYR A 423 1.64 -20.24 -29.15
N THR A 424 0.78 -19.64 -29.97
CA THR A 424 -0.29 -20.35 -30.68
C THR A 424 0.10 -20.46 -32.16
N PRO A 425 0.51 -21.64 -32.65
CA PRO A 425 0.91 -21.83 -34.05
C PRO A 425 -0.25 -21.75 -35.05
N GLY A 426 -1.50 -21.86 -34.56
CA GLY A 426 -2.68 -22.08 -35.40
C GLY A 426 -2.94 -23.57 -35.64
N THR A 427 -3.68 -23.90 -36.69
CA THR A 427 -3.92 -25.29 -37.10
C THR A 427 -2.69 -25.84 -37.83
N MET A 428 -2.13 -26.92 -37.31
CA MET A 428 -0.94 -27.59 -37.84
C MET A 428 -1.30 -28.73 -38.78
N THR A 429 -0.36 -29.12 -39.64
CA THR A 429 -0.48 -30.28 -40.54
C THR A 429 -0.58 -31.58 -39.72
N PRO A 430 -1.57 -32.46 -39.97
CA PRO A 430 -1.68 -33.76 -39.28
C PRO A 430 -0.48 -34.68 -39.58
N LEU A 431 -0.18 -35.60 -38.67
CA LEU A 431 0.89 -36.61 -38.81
C LEU A 431 2.27 -36.02 -39.20
N THR A 432 2.54 -34.78 -38.79
CA THR A 432 3.74 -34.02 -39.21
C THR A 432 4.57 -33.61 -38.01
N THR A 433 5.89 -33.83 -38.11
CA THR A 433 6.85 -33.41 -37.09
C THR A 433 7.17 -31.93 -37.22
N HIS A 434 6.97 -31.18 -36.14
CA HIS A 434 7.27 -29.76 -36.04
C HIS A 434 8.43 -29.53 -35.08
N TYR A 435 9.29 -28.58 -35.41
CA TYR A 435 10.45 -28.15 -34.63
C TYR A 435 10.26 -26.74 -34.12
N TRP A 436 10.71 -26.46 -32.90
CA TRP A 436 10.61 -25.14 -32.31
C TRP A 436 11.73 -24.85 -31.31
N LYS A 437 12.08 -23.58 -31.14
CA LYS A 437 13.03 -23.11 -30.13
C LYS A 437 12.67 -21.72 -29.68
N ILE A 438 13.16 -21.35 -28.50
CA ILE A 438 12.96 -20.04 -27.91
C ILE A 438 14.31 -19.37 -27.68
N VAL A 439 14.41 -18.07 -27.96
CA VAL A 439 15.55 -17.25 -27.54
C VAL A 439 15.02 -16.19 -26.58
N SER A 440 15.51 -16.23 -25.34
CA SER A 440 15.22 -15.25 -24.29
C SER A 440 16.15 -14.06 -24.42
N TRP A 441 15.64 -12.85 -24.24
CA TRP A 441 16.37 -11.58 -24.21
C TRP A 441 16.00 -10.83 -22.94
N ASP A 442 16.98 -10.35 -22.18
CA ASP A 442 16.69 -9.40 -21.09
C ASP A 442 16.44 -7.99 -21.68
N ASN A 443 16.11 -7.03 -20.82
CA ASN A 443 15.96 -5.63 -21.19
C ASN A 443 17.29 -4.86 -21.29
N PHE A 444 18.42 -5.53 -21.10
CA PHE A 444 19.77 -4.95 -21.09
C PHE A 444 20.66 -5.45 -22.26
N GLY A 445 20.12 -6.31 -23.12
CA GLY A 445 20.74 -6.79 -24.36
C GLY A 445 21.41 -8.16 -24.28
N LEU A 446 21.44 -8.85 -23.14
CA LEU A 446 21.90 -10.25 -23.09
C LEU A 446 20.81 -11.19 -23.56
N SER A 447 21.23 -12.34 -24.07
CA SER A 447 20.31 -13.36 -24.57
C SER A 447 20.81 -14.76 -24.33
N THR A 448 19.84 -15.66 -24.24
CA THR A 448 20.08 -17.08 -24.03
C THR A 448 19.18 -17.88 -24.96
N ALA A 449 19.80 -18.69 -25.82
CA ALA A 449 19.08 -19.59 -26.72
C ALA A 449 18.75 -20.92 -26.02
N GLY A 450 17.49 -21.33 -26.10
CA GLY A 450 17.05 -22.65 -25.66
C GLY A 450 17.40 -23.76 -26.66
N PRO A 451 17.26 -25.03 -26.26
CA PRO A 451 17.38 -26.17 -27.17
C PRO A 451 16.29 -26.15 -28.25
N VAL A 452 16.53 -26.88 -29.34
CA VAL A 452 15.48 -27.18 -30.34
C VAL A 452 14.65 -28.35 -29.81
N TRP A 453 13.34 -28.13 -29.70
CA TRP A 453 12.36 -29.13 -29.34
C TRP A 453 11.57 -29.60 -30.56
N GLU A 454 11.05 -30.82 -30.51
CA GLU A 454 10.21 -31.39 -31.56
C GLU A 454 8.96 -32.08 -30.98
N PHE A 455 7.91 -32.19 -31.81
CA PHE A 455 6.76 -33.06 -31.55
C PHE A 455 6.08 -33.43 -32.86
N THR A 456 5.30 -34.51 -32.86
CA THR A 456 4.52 -34.97 -34.01
C THR A 456 3.03 -34.84 -33.73
N THR A 457 2.30 -34.23 -34.66
CA THR A 457 0.86 -34.03 -34.54
C THR A 457 0.07 -35.33 -34.69
N SER A 458 -1.10 -35.40 -34.06
CA SER A 458 -2.06 -36.49 -34.23
C SER A 458 -2.66 -36.50 -35.65
N THR A 459 -3.50 -37.49 -35.92
CA THR A 459 -4.46 -37.43 -37.02
C THR A 459 -5.40 -36.23 -36.86
N ALA A 460 -6.02 -35.80 -37.96
CA ALA A 460 -7.09 -34.81 -37.90
C ALA A 460 -8.26 -35.33 -37.03
N PRO A 461 -8.99 -34.45 -36.31
CA PRO A 461 -10.24 -34.84 -35.65
C PRO A 461 -11.24 -35.36 -36.69
N ASN A 462 -12.05 -36.36 -36.31
CA ASN A 462 -13.14 -36.89 -37.14
C ASN A 462 -14.34 -35.94 -37.17
N GLU A 463 -14.77 -35.50 -38.35
CA GLU A 463 -16.01 -34.76 -38.56
C GLU A 463 -17.19 -35.70 -38.81
N PRO A 464 -18.42 -35.36 -38.36
CA PRO A 464 -19.60 -36.17 -38.65
C PRO A 464 -19.97 -36.09 -40.15
N PRO A 465 -20.64 -37.12 -40.69
CA PRO A 465 -21.18 -37.06 -42.04
C PRO A 465 -22.14 -35.88 -42.24
N ALA A 466 -22.22 -35.38 -43.47
CA ALA A 466 -23.20 -34.38 -43.86
C ALA A 466 -24.64 -34.88 -43.63
N THR A 467 -25.55 -33.96 -43.31
CA THR A 467 -26.99 -34.25 -43.22
C THR A 467 -27.47 -34.95 -44.50
N PRO A 468 -28.13 -36.13 -44.42
CA PRO A 468 -28.53 -36.85 -45.60
C PRO A 468 -29.51 -36.09 -46.48
N THR A 469 -29.46 -36.31 -47.79
CA THR A 469 -30.52 -35.94 -48.72
C THR A 469 -31.51 -37.08 -48.82
N LEU A 470 -32.75 -36.84 -48.39
CA LEU A 470 -33.84 -37.81 -48.39
C LEU A 470 -34.87 -37.43 -49.47
N THR A 471 -35.06 -38.30 -50.46
CA THR A 471 -35.99 -38.06 -51.59
C THR A 471 -36.90 -39.25 -51.83
N GLY A 472 -38.11 -39.01 -52.32
CA GLY A 472 -39.07 -40.06 -52.63
C GLY A 472 -40.48 -39.49 -52.76
N PRO A 473 -41.49 -40.35 -52.97
CA PRO A 473 -42.88 -39.95 -53.08
C PRO A 473 -43.39 -39.28 -51.78
N THR A 474 -44.02 -38.11 -51.91
CA THR A 474 -44.61 -37.35 -50.78
C THR A 474 -46.10 -37.61 -50.58
N GLU A 475 -46.71 -38.42 -51.44
CA GLU A 475 -48.10 -38.85 -51.31
C GLU A 475 -48.28 -40.29 -51.81
N GLY A 476 -49.24 -41.00 -51.24
CA GLY A 476 -49.47 -42.39 -51.61
C GLY A 476 -50.82 -42.98 -51.21
N LYS A 477 -50.92 -44.30 -51.33
CA LYS A 477 -52.05 -45.11 -50.87
C LYS A 477 -51.53 -46.10 -49.83
N ILE A 478 -52.36 -46.33 -48.81
CA ILE A 478 -52.11 -47.37 -47.81
C ILE A 478 -51.92 -48.73 -48.49
N GLY A 479 -51.03 -49.55 -47.94
CA GLY A 479 -50.74 -50.90 -48.45
C GLY A 479 -49.99 -50.94 -49.79
N LYS A 480 -49.48 -49.80 -50.29
CA LYS A 480 -48.56 -49.74 -51.43
C LYS A 480 -47.16 -49.42 -50.95
N THR A 481 -46.17 -50.12 -51.51
CA THR A 481 -44.75 -49.90 -51.24
C THR A 481 -44.23 -48.72 -52.06
N TYR A 482 -43.44 -47.87 -51.42
CA TYR A 482 -42.79 -46.71 -51.99
C TYR A 482 -41.29 -46.74 -51.70
N THR A 483 -40.49 -46.43 -52.73
CA THR A 483 -39.03 -46.38 -52.62
C THR A 483 -38.58 -44.96 -52.26
N TYR A 484 -37.71 -44.86 -51.27
CA TYR A 484 -37.05 -43.64 -50.83
C TYR A 484 -35.55 -43.77 -51.02
N ASN A 485 -34.92 -42.70 -51.51
CA ASN A 485 -33.48 -42.63 -51.71
C ASN A 485 -32.85 -41.73 -50.65
N VAL A 486 -31.78 -42.23 -50.04
CA VAL A 486 -30.97 -41.53 -49.03
C VAL A 486 -29.53 -41.50 -49.50
N THR A 487 -28.89 -40.33 -49.44
CA THR A 487 -27.46 -40.19 -49.69
C THR A 487 -26.86 -39.14 -48.76
N ALA A 488 -25.61 -39.29 -48.39
CA ALA A 488 -24.84 -38.38 -47.56
C ALA A 488 -23.36 -38.59 -47.88
N THR A 489 -22.53 -37.60 -47.59
CA THR A 489 -21.08 -37.66 -47.76
C THR A 489 -20.40 -37.40 -46.42
N ASP A 490 -19.28 -38.05 -46.18
CA ASP A 490 -18.38 -37.83 -45.05
C ASP A 490 -17.18 -36.97 -45.49
N PRO A 491 -16.79 -35.92 -44.73
CA PRO A 491 -15.67 -35.04 -45.08
C PRO A 491 -14.33 -35.77 -45.24
N GLU A 492 -14.09 -36.82 -44.45
CA GLU A 492 -12.90 -37.66 -44.49
C GLU A 492 -13.05 -38.88 -45.42
N GLU A 493 -14.14 -38.93 -46.20
CA GLU A 493 -14.52 -40.06 -47.05
C GLU A 493 -14.68 -41.40 -46.29
N ASN A 494 -14.94 -41.36 -44.98
CA ASN A 494 -15.19 -42.56 -44.18
C ASN A 494 -16.44 -43.31 -44.67
N GLN A 495 -16.54 -44.60 -44.31
CA GLN A 495 -17.75 -45.34 -44.59
C GLN A 495 -18.90 -44.89 -43.67
N ILE A 496 -20.11 -44.81 -44.23
CA ILE A 496 -21.30 -44.27 -43.56
C ILE A 496 -22.45 -45.27 -43.53
N SER A 497 -23.24 -45.22 -42.46
CA SER A 497 -24.48 -45.97 -42.29
C SER A 497 -25.66 -45.02 -42.16
N TYR A 498 -26.84 -45.42 -42.64
CA TYR A 498 -28.07 -44.61 -42.60
C TYR A 498 -29.09 -45.17 -41.62
N TYR A 499 -29.80 -44.29 -40.91
CA TYR A 499 -30.95 -44.65 -40.10
C TYR A 499 -32.16 -43.83 -40.55
N ILE A 500 -33.23 -44.52 -40.94
CA ILE A 500 -34.51 -43.94 -41.36
C ILE A 500 -35.61 -44.31 -40.36
N ASP A 501 -36.28 -43.29 -39.82
CA ASP A 501 -37.50 -43.35 -39.02
C ASP A 501 -38.70 -43.02 -39.93
N TRP A 502 -39.64 -43.96 -40.03
CA TRP A 502 -40.79 -43.84 -40.94
C TRP A 502 -41.99 -43.10 -40.33
N ALA A 503 -41.88 -42.67 -39.07
CA ALA A 503 -42.88 -41.93 -38.31
C ALA A 503 -44.24 -42.64 -38.13
N ASP A 504 -44.32 -43.94 -38.42
CA ASP A 504 -45.47 -44.82 -38.18
C ASP A 504 -45.22 -45.81 -37.02
N GLY A 505 -44.19 -45.55 -36.22
CA GLY A 505 -43.71 -46.44 -35.17
C GLY A 505 -42.68 -47.46 -35.63
N THR A 506 -42.36 -47.53 -36.93
CA THR A 506 -41.30 -48.40 -37.47
C THR A 506 -40.04 -47.61 -37.89
N ASN A 507 -38.90 -48.29 -37.94
CA ASN A 507 -37.64 -47.75 -38.41
C ASN A 507 -36.83 -48.83 -39.14
N SER A 508 -35.82 -48.39 -39.89
CA SER A 508 -34.94 -49.26 -40.69
C SER A 508 -33.78 -49.88 -39.92
N GLY A 509 -33.54 -49.49 -38.67
CA GLY A 509 -32.25 -49.71 -38.01
C GLY A 509 -31.12 -48.95 -38.72
N TRP A 510 -29.86 -49.28 -38.40
CA TRP A 510 -28.70 -48.75 -39.13
C TRP A 510 -28.42 -49.64 -40.34
N LEU A 511 -28.52 -49.07 -41.54
CA LEU A 511 -28.24 -49.71 -42.82
C LEU A 511 -26.85 -49.28 -43.31
N GLY A 512 -25.94 -50.23 -43.50
CA GLY A 512 -24.54 -49.96 -43.91
C GLY A 512 -23.53 -50.92 -43.27
N PRO A 513 -22.22 -50.62 -43.34
CA PRO A 513 -21.64 -49.39 -43.88
C PRO A 513 -21.59 -49.37 -45.42
N TYR A 514 -21.67 -48.16 -45.99
CA TYR A 514 -21.56 -47.86 -47.42
C TYR A 514 -20.46 -46.82 -47.65
N ALA A 515 -19.91 -46.75 -48.87
CA ALA A 515 -18.97 -45.68 -49.22
C ALA A 515 -19.63 -44.29 -49.11
N SER A 516 -18.86 -43.27 -48.72
CA SER A 516 -19.29 -41.87 -48.74
C SER A 516 -19.91 -41.51 -50.09
N GLY A 517 -21.11 -40.91 -50.10
CA GLY A 517 -21.86 -40.56 -51.31
C GLY A 517 -22.69 -41.68 -51.93
N TYR A 518 -22.72 -42.88 -51.35
CA TYR A 518 -23.56 -43.98 -51.84
C TYR A 518 -25.05 -43.60 -51.80
N LEU A 519 -25.80 -43.97 -52.85
CA LEU A 519 -27.24 -43.74 -52.93
C LEU A 519 -28.00 -45.00 -52.47
N LEU A 520 -28.52 -44.97 -51.24
CA LEU A 520 -29.30 -46.05 -50.66
C LEU A 520 -30.77 -45.93 -51.05
N SER A 521 -31.33 -46.96 -51.70
CA SER A 521 -32.78 -47.08 -51.96
C SER A 521 -33.42 -48.02 -50.95
N VAL A 522 -34.42 -47.52 -50.20
CA VAL A 522 -35.16 -48.28 -49.19
C VAL A 522 -36.66 -48.21 -49.47
N ASP A 523 -37.31 -49.36 -49.42
CA ASP A 523 -38.74 -49.49 -49.64
C ASP A 523 -39.51 -49.47 -48.32
N HIS A 524 -40.61 -48.71 -48.26
CA HIS A 524 -41.51 -48.68 -47.10
C HIS A 524 -42.99 -48.72 -47.51
N GLN A 525 -43.83 -49.22 -46.61
CA GLN A 525 -45.28 -49.30 -46.80
C GLN A 525 -46.01 -48.85 -45.54
N TRP A 526 -46.94 -47.91 -45.70
CA TRP A 526 -47.83 -47.46 -44.62
C TRP A 526 -49.13 -48.26 -44.61
N SER A 527 -49.51 -48.77 -43.43
CA SER A 527 -50.78 -49.48 -43.19
C SER A 527 -51.91 -48.55 -42.75
N GLU A 528 -51.59 -47.37 -42.25
CA GLU A 528 -52.55 -46.39 -41.73
C GLU A 528 -52.61 -45.12 -42.58
N LYS A 529 -53.75 -44.43 -42.48
CA LYS A 529 -53.97 -43.13 -43.12
C LYS A 529 -53.42 -42.04 -42.20
N GLY A 530 -52.70 -41.07 -42.76
CA GLY A 530 -52.09 -40.00 -41.98
C GLY A 530 -51.05 -39.22 -42.76
N THR A 531 -50.46 -38.24 -42.09
CA THR A 531 -49.29 -37.50 -42.55
C THR A 531 -48.11 -37.90 -41.69
N PHE A 532 -47.08 -38.46 -42.32
CA PHE A 532 -45.91 -39.02 -41.67
C PHE A 532 -44.68 -38.17 -42.03
N THR A 533 -43.97 -37.66 -41.04
CA THR A 533 -42.71 -36.93 -41.26
C THR A 533 -41.56 -37.90 -41.10
N ILE A 534 -41.16 -38.53 -42.21
CA ILE A 534 -40.04 -39.46 -42.21
C ILE A 534 -38.75 -38.70 -41.94
N ARG A 535 -37.81 -39.31 -41.22
CA ARG A 535 -36.54 -38.69 -40.87
C ARG A 535 -35.37 -39.62 -41.15
N ALA A 536 -34.27 -39.10 -41.71
CA ALA A 536 -33.06 -39.85 -41.96
C ALA A 536 -31.83 -39.15 -41.36
N LYS A 537 -30.91 -39.92 -40.76
CA LYS A 537 -29.57 -39.45 -40.35
C LYS A 537 -28.50 -40.44 -40.80
N ALA A 538 -27.26 -39.98 -40.92
CA ALA A 538 -26.09 -40.80 -41.21
C ALA A 538 -25.16 -40.89 -39.99
N LYS A 539 -24.33 -41.92 -39.93
CA LYS A 539 -23.24 -42.09 -38.97
C LYS A 539 -22.01 -42.66 -39.66
N ASP A 540 -20.82 -42.15 -39.36
CA ASP A 540 -19.56 -42.71 -39.86
C ASP A 540 -19.12 -43.98 -39.10
N GLU A 541 -17.99 -44.57 -39.51
CA GLU A 541 -17.36 -45.74 -38.87
C GLU A 541 -16.74 -45.43 -37.50
N HIS A 542 -16.47 -44.16 -37.21
CA HIS A 542 -15.97 -43.66 -35.93
C HIS A 542 -17.11 -43.35 -34.94
N GLY A 543 -18.36 -43.46 -35.36
CA GLY A 543 -19.57 -43.31 -34.55
C GLY A 543 -20.17 -41.90 -34.50
N SER A 544 -19.65 -40.93 -35.25
CA SER A 544 -20.21 -39.57 -35.27
C SER A 544 -21.43 -39.49 -36.17
N GLU A 545 -22.49 -38.84 -35.69
CA GLU A 545 -23.79 -38.78 -36.34
C GLU A 545 -24.07 -37.41 -36.96
N SER A 546 -24.74 -37.41 -38.12
CA SER A 546 -25.26 -36.20 -38.77
C SER A 546 -26.51 -35.66 -38.08
N ASN A 547 -26.91 -34.44 -38.45
CA ASN A 547 -28.27 -33.96 -38.19
C ASN A 547 -29.33 -34.79 -38.96
N TRP A 548 -30.58 -34.70 -38.53
CA TRP A 548 -31.72 -35.33 -39.19
C TRP A 548 -32.18 -34.54 -40.43
N ALA A 549 -32.34 -35.23 -41.55
CA ALA A 549 -33.12 -34.80 -42.69
C ALA A 549 -34.58 -35.23 -42.52
N THR A 550 -35.54 -34.47 -43.03
CA THR A 550 -36.97 -34.79 -42.90
C THR A 550 -37.69 -34.69 -44.24
N LEU A 551 -38.63 -35.59 -44.50
CA LEU A 551 -39.54 -35.53 -45.65
C LEU A 551 -40.97 -35.87 -45.18
N THR A 552 -41.96 -35.09 -45.60
CA THR A 552 -43.36 -35.34 -45.22
C THR A 552 -44.08 -36.14 -46.30
N VAL A 553 -44.72 -37.24 -45.89
CA VAL A 553 -45.45 -38.16 -46.77
C VAL A 553 -46.91 -38.25 -46.30
N THR A 554 -47.88 -38.12 -47.22
CA THR A 554 -49.31 -38.15 -46.89
C THR A 554 -50.04 -39.34 -47.52
N MET A 555 -50.83 -40.07 -46.73
CA MET A 555 -51.71 -41.16 -47.15
C MET A 555 -53.19 -40.72 -47.02
N PRO A 556 -53.77 -40.01 -48.02
CA PRO A 556 -55.08 -39.37 -47.88
C PRO A 556 -56.28 -40.33 -47.98
N THR A 557 -57.41 -39.92 -47.40
CA THR A 557 -58.73 -40.53 -47.62
C THR A 557 -59.42 -39.87 -48.81
N LYS A 558 -59.71 -40.60 -49.90
CA LYS A 558 -60.56 -40.03 -50.96
C LYS A 558 -62.02 -39.96 -50.49
N PHE A 559 -62.54 -38.74 -50.30
CA PHE A 559 -63.94 -38.43 -50.59
C PHE A 559 -63.93 -37.55 -51.86
N GLY A 560 -64.50 -38.06 -52.95
CA GLY A 560 -64.52 -37.39 -54.25
C GLY A 560 -65.52 -38.07 -55.18
N LEU A 561 -66.77 -37.63 -55.11
CA LEU A 561 -67.91 -38.11 -55.90
C LEU A 561 -67.77 -37.62 -57.35
N THR A 562 -67.52 -38.55 -58.27
CA THR A 562 -67.77 -38.36 -59.70
C THR A 562 -68.66 -39.52 -60.16
N THR A 563 -69.97 -39.32 -60.15
CA THR A 563 -70.92 -40.29 -60.70
C THR A 563 -71.39 -39.82 -62.09
N PRO A 564 -71.34 -40.69 -63.11
CA PRO A 564 -71.81 -40.37 -64.47
C PRO A 564 -73.26 -39.88 -64.53
N PHE A 565 -74.08 -40.31 -63.57
CA PHE A 565 -75.47 -39.88 -63.43
C PHE A 565 -75.62 -38.37 -63.25
N LEU A 566 -74.75 -37.73 -62.46
CA LEU A 566 -74.86 -36.28 -62.22
C LEU A 566 -74.45 -35.47 -63.46
N ASN A 567 -73.48 -35.95 -64.24
CA ASN A 567 -73.12 -35.32 -65.52
C ASN A 567 -74.22 -35.48 -66.56
N TRP A 568 -74.83 -36.67 -66.68
CA TRP A 568 -76.01 -36.87 -67.52
C TRP A 568 -77.19 -35.99 -67.09
N LEU A 569 -77.47 -35.91 -65.78
CA LEU A 569 -78.56 -35.11 -65.24
C LEU A 569 -78.39 -33.61 -65.52
N PHE A 570 -77.16 -33.09 -65.45
CA PHE A 570 -76.87 -31.68 -65.76
C PHE A 570 -76.87 -31.37 -67.26
N GLU A 571 -76.58 -32.34 -68.13
CA GLU A 571 -76.70 -32.18 -69.58
C GLU A 571 -78.16 -32.22 -70.05
N GLN A 572 -78.98 -33.09 -69.47
CA GLN A 572 -80.40 -33.20 -69.86
C GLN A 572 -81.27 -32.07 -69.32
N PHE A 573 -80.91 -31.45 -68.18
CA PHE A 573 -81.71 -30.38 -67.57
C PHE A 573 -80.87 -29.15 -67.20
N PRO A 574 -80.37 -28.38 -68.18
CA PRO A 574 -79.37 -27.33 -67.97
C PRO A 574 -79.82 -26.15 -67.09
N HIS A 575 -81.13 -25.98 -66.87
CA HIS A 575 -81.69 -24.88 -66.07
C HIS A 575 -82.40 -25.32 -64.78
N ALA A 576 -82.47 -26.62 -64.50
CA ALA A 576 -83.32 -27.13 -63.41
C ALA A 576 -82.64 -27.09 -62.01
N PHE A 577 -81.31 -26.97 -61.91
CA PHE A 577 -80.61 -27.05 -60.61
C PHE A 577 -79.40 -26.10 -60.48
N PRO A 578 -79.58 -24.76 -60.49
CA PRO A 578 -78.46 -23.81 -60.49
C PRO A 578 -77.60 -23.87 -59.22
N LEU A 579 -78.23 -24.03 -58.06
CA LEU A 579 -77.55 -24.10 -56.76
C LEU A 579 -76.75 -25.40 -56.59
N LEU A 580 -77.27 -26.53 -57.10
CA LEU A 580 -76.57 -27.81 -57.07
C LEU A 580 -75.31 -27.76 -57.94
N ARG A 581 -75.36 -27.05 -59.08
CA ARG A 581 -74.21 -26.89 -59.98
C ARG A 581 -73.09 -26.02 -59.39
N TYR A 582 -73.42 -25.10 -58.48
CA TYR A 582 -72.43 -24.27 -57.77
C TYR A 582 -71.64 -25.07 -56.72
N LEU A 583 -72.28 -26.05 -56.07
CA LEU A 583 -71.64 -26.92 -55.06
C LEU A 583 -70.70 -27.99 -55.65
N PHE A 584 -70.83 -28.31 -56.93
CA PHE A 584 -70.05 -29.35 -57.61
C PHE A 584 -69.06 -28.81 -58.67
N ARG A 585 -68.72 -27.52 -58.61
CA ARG A 585 -67.63 -26.92 -59.38
C ARG A 585 -66.44 -26.58 -58.47
N ALA A 586 -65.49 -27.50 -58.41
CA ALA A 586 -64.07 -27.23 -58.17
C ALA A 586 -63.28 -28.07 -59.18
#